data_AF-A0A3N5TAL7-F1
#
_entry.id   AF-A0A3N5TAL7-F1
#
_cell.length_a   1.000
_cell.length_b   1.000
_cell.length_c   1.000
_cell.angle_alpha   90.00
_cell.angle_beta   90.00
_cell.angle_gamma   90.00
#
_symmetry.space_group_name_H-M   'P 1'
#
loop_
_entity.id
_entity.type
_entity.pdbx_description
1 polymer ?
#
loop_
_entity_poly.entity_id
_entity_poly.type
_entity_poly.pdbx_seq_one_letter_code
_entity_poly.pdbx_strand_id
1 'polypeptide(L)' 'MGEGKSTAYAYAGEEIRRHSAGSQGMLPRGIYPCLDGYICIHVTNEWWPRLAQMLERPALLTDPKFATPAAR' A
#
# COMPACT_ATOMS: atom_id res chain seq x y z
N MET A 1 19.60 17.11 20.52
CA MET A 1 18.66 16.70 19.46
C MET A 1 18.41 15.22 19.67
N GLY A 2 17.35 14.87 20.39
CA GLY A 2 17.11 13.50 20.87
C GLY A 2 16.60 12.60 19.75
N GLU A 3 17.19 11.42 19.61
CA GLU A 3 16.75 10.39 18.67
C GLU A 3 15.31 9.97 19.00
N GLY A 4 14.35 10.44 18.19
CA GLY A 4 12.96 10.06 18.32
C GLY A 4 12.81 8.59 17.91
N LYS A 5 12.80 7.69 18.90
CA LYS A 5 12.54 6.27 18.64
C LYS A 5 11.08 6.08 18.23
N SER A 6 10.87 5.28 17.18
CA SER A 6 9.54 4.99 16.63
C SER A 6 8.62 4.35 17.68
N THR A 7 7.31 4.56 17.56
CA THR A 7 6.29 3.91 18.40
C THR A 7 6.42 2.39 18.37
N ALA A 8 6.78 1.79 17.24
CA ALA A 8 7.05 0.35 17.14
C ALA A 8 8.20 -0.10 18.04
N TYR A 9 9.27 0.70 18.14
CA TYR A 9 10.38 0.40 19.04
C TYR A 9 9.94 0.53 20.50
N ALA A 10 9.21 1.59 20.83
CA ALA A 10 8.76 1.84 22.19
C ALA A 10 7.77 0.77 22.71
N TYR A 11 6.93 0.22 21.83
CA TYR A 11 5.88 -0.74 22.21
C TYR A 11 6.27 -2.21 22.02
N ALA A 12 7.02 -2.54 20.97
CA ALA A 12 7.31 -3.92 20.59
C ALA A 12 8.82 -4.25 20.63
N GLY A 13 9.68 -3.26 20.88
CA GLY A 13 11.13 -3.43 20.75
C GLY A 13 11.59 -3.60 19.29
N GLU A 14 10.69 -3.41 18.32
CA GLU A 14 10.98 -3.59 16.92
C GLU A 14 11.57 -2.32 16.29
N GLU A 15 12.69 -2.49 15.59
CA GLU A 15 13.29 -1.43 14.79
C GLU A 15 12.61 -1.37 13.42
N ILE A 16 11.93 -0.26 13.12
CA ILE A 16 11.31 -0.07 11.80
C ILE A 16 12.40 -0.03 10.74
N ARG A 17 12.41 -1.03 9.87
CA ARG A 17 13.25 -1.03 8.68
C ARG A 17 12.67 -0.15 7.59
N ARG A 18 13.54 0.37 6.73
CA ARG A 18 13.09 0.99 5.48
C ARG A 18 12.34 -0.04 4.66
N HIS A 19 11.05 0.18 4.52
CA HIS A 19 10.19 -0.63 3.72
C HIS A 19 10.20 -0.09 2.29
N SER A 20 10.32 -0.99 1.30
CA SER A 20 10.09 -0.59 -0.09
C SER A 20 8.65 -0.13 -0.27
N ALA A 21 8.40 0.67 -1.31
CA ALA A 21 7.03 0.93 -1.77
C ALA A 21 6.26 -0.42 -1.86
N GLY A 22 5.09 -0.50 -1.23
CA GLY A 22 4.24 -1.69 -1.20
C GLY A 22 4.44 -2.65 -0.02
N SER A 23 5.28 -2.33 0.98
CA SER A 23 5.50 -3.26 2.08
C SER A 23 4.41 -3.20 3.17
N GLN A 24 3.88 -4.39 3.47
CA GLN A 24 3.01 -4.81 4.58
C GLN A 24 1.56 -4.27 4.53
N GLY A 25 0.71 -5.05 3.87
CA GLY A 25 -0.73 -5.20 4.18
C GLY A 25 -1.65 -4.01 3.89
N MET A 26 -1.17 -2.97 3.22
CA MET A 26 -1.97 -1.78 2.93
C MET A 26 -1.94 -1.40 1.46
N LEU A 27 -2.59 -2.22 0.62
CA LEU A 27 -3.02 -1.85 -0.73
C LEU A 27 -1.86 -1.46 -1.66
N PRO A 28 -2.10 -1.18 -2.95
CA PRO A 28 -1.13 -0.46 -3.74
C PRO A 28 -0.82 0.89 -3.08
N ARG A 29 0.33 0.94 -2.41
CA ARG A 29 0.85 2.08 -1.68
C ARG A 29 2.31 2.24 -2.05
N GLY A 30 2.59 3.19 -2.92
CA GLY A 30 3.91 3.25 -3.50
C GLY A 30 4.05 4.22 -4.65
N ILE A 31 5.29 4.32 -5.12
CA ILE A 31 5.65 5.08 -6.30
C ILE A 31 5.70 4.10 -7.48
N TYR A 32 4.90 4.38 -8.51
CA TYR A 32 4.76 3.54 -9.70
C TYR A 32 5.28 4.31 -10.92
N PRO A 33 6.09 3.68 -11.79
CA PRO A 33 6.48 4.27 -13.06
C PRO A 33 5.28 4.41 -14.00
N CYS A 34 5.26 5.48 -14.77
CA CYS A 34 4.26 5.82 -15.79
C CYS A 34 4.97 6.26 -17.08
N LEU A 35 4.22 6.55 -18.13
CA LEU A 35 4.77 6.90 -19.45
C LEU A 35 5.70 8.13 -19.40
N ASP A 36 5.38 9.11 -18.56
CA ASP A 36 6.00 10.44 -18.50
C ASP A 36 6.61 10.76 -17.13
N GLY A 37 6.76 9.76 -16.26
CA GLY A 37 7.34 9.95 -14.93
C GLY A 37 6.87 8.93 -13.92
N TYR A 38 6.52 9.41 -12.73
CA TYR A 38 6.13 8.58 -11.61
C TYR A 38 4.90 9.15 -10.92
N ILE A 39 4.03 8.25 -10.47
CA ILE A 39 2.89 8.59 -9.62
C ILE A 39 3.01 7.93 -8.26
N CYS A 40 2.54 8.61 -7.22
CA CYS A 40 2.37 8.01 -5.90
C CYS A 40 0.91 7.58 -5.75
N ILE A 41 0.67 6.29 -5.55
CA ILE A 41 -0.65 5.76 -5.24
C ILE A 41 -0.72 5.52 -3.74
N HIS A 42 -1.81 6.00 -3.13
CA HIS A 42 -2.09 5.81 -1.72
C HIS A 42 -3.59 5.63 -1.53
N VAL A 43 -4.01 4.38 -1.30
CA VAL A 43 -5.42 3.98 -1.33
C VAL A 43 -5.80 3.28 -0.01
N THR A 44 -7.07 3.37 0.37
CA THR A 44 -7.70 2.64 1.49
C THR A 44 -8.63 1.54 0.96
N ASN A 45 -9.02 0.58 1.82
CA ASN A 45 -9.72 -0.64 1.35
C ASN A 45 -11.05 -0.32 0.67
N GLU A 46 -11.74 0.70 1.18
CA GLU A 46 -13.01 1.22 0.66
C GLU A 46 -12.91 1.79 -0.76
N TRP A 47 -11.71 2.21 -1.17
CA TRP A 47 -11.47 2.87 -2.45
C TRP A 47 -11.04 1.88 -3.54
N TRP A 48 -10.86 0.60 -3.20
CA TRP A 48 -10.46 -0.43 -4.14
C TRP A 48 -11.36 -0.57 -5.37
N PRO A 49 -12.71 -0.58 -5.24
CA PRO A 49 -13.58 -0.64 -6.41
C PRO A 49 -13.35 0.53 -7.36
N ARG A 50 -13.12 1.73 -6.82
CA ARG A 50 -12.87 2.94 -7.59
C ARG A 50 -11.51 2.90 -8.28
N LEU A 51 -10.47 2.40 -7.59
CA LEU A 51 -9.14 2.24 -8.17
C LEU A 51 -9.16 1.23 -9.34
N ALA A 52 -9.80 0.08 -9.16
CA ALA A 52 -9.90 -0.94 -10.22
C ALA A 52 -10.64 -0.40 -11.45
N GLN A 53 -11.67 0.43 -11.25
CA GLN A 53 -12.37 1.10 -12.35
C GLN A 53 -11.50 2.17 -13.02
N MET A 54 -10.82 3.02 -12.24
CA MET A 54 -9.92 4.06 -12.75
C MET A 54 -8.77 3.48 -13.59
N LEU A 55 -8.26 2.31 -13.20
CA LEU A 55 -7.20 1.61 -13.93
C LEU A 55 -7.75 0.80 -15.12
N GLU A 56 -9.05 0.85 -15.39
CA GLU A 56 -9.72 0.06 -16.43
C GLU A 56 -9.45 -1.46 -16.27
N ARG A 57 -9.50 -1.92 -15.02
CA ARG A 57 -9.26 -3.31 -14.61
C ARG A 57 -10.35 -3.82 -13.64
N PRO A 58 -11.63 -3.81 -14.03
CA PRO A 58 -12.72 -4.27 -13.16
C PRO A 58 -12.59 -5.74 -12.74
N ALA A 59 -11.89 -6.57 -13.52
CA ALA A 59 -11.64 -7.98 -13.20
C ALA A 59 -10.87 -8.18 -11.88
N LEU A 60 -10.12 -7.17 -11.42
CA LEU A 60 -9.41 -7.20 -10.14
C LEU A 60 -10.35 -7.28 -8.93
N LEU A 61 -11.62 -6.94 -9.09
CA LEU A 61 -12.62 -7.04 -8.02
C LEU A 61 -13.05 -8.49 -7.76
N THR A 62 -12.90 -9.35 -8.75
CA THR A 62 -13.31 -10.76 -8.68
C THR A 62 -12.13 -11.73 -8.64
N ASP A 63 -10.92 -11.28 -8.95
CA ASP A 63 -9.71 -12.10 -8.82
C ASP A 63 -9.52 -12.53 -7.36
N PRO A 64 -9.48 -13.84 -7.04
CA PRO A 64 -9.29 -14.32 -5.67
C PRO A 64 -8.06 -13.76 -4.95
N LYS A 65 -7.01 -13.37 -5.69
CA LYS A 65 -5.82 -12.73 -5.13
C LYS A 65 -6.10 -11.31 -4.60
N PHE A 66 -7.14 -10.67 -5.10
CA PHE A 66 -7.42 -9.25 -4.82
C PHE A 66 -8.86 -8.96 -4.38
N ALA A 67 -9.74 -9.95 -4.36
CA ALA A 67 -11.17 -9.75 -4.09
C ALA A 67 -11.45 -9.33 -2.64
N THR A 68 -10.61 -9.73 -1.68
CA THR A 68 -10.81 -9.43 -0.27
C THR A 68 -9.73 -8.50 0.27
N PRO A 69 -10.01 -7.70 1.31
CA PRO A 69 -8.99 -6.92 2.01
C PRO A 69 -7.86 -7.79 2.59
N ALA A 70 -8.18 -8.99 3.09
CA ALA A 70 -7.18 -9.87 3.69
C ALA A 70 -6.25 -10.53 2.66
N ALA A 71 -6.71 -10.69 1.41
CA ALA A 71 -5.89 -11.25 0.34
C ALA A 71 -4.95 -10.22 -0.31
N ARG A 72 -5.15 -8.92 -0.07
CA ARG A 72 -4.44 -7.79 -0.70
C ARG A 72 -3.41 -7.16 0.22
#